data_AF-A0A699UWW7-F1
#
_entry.id   AF-A0A699UWW7-F1
#
_cell.length_a   1.000
_cell.length_b   1.000
_cell.length_c   1.000
_cell.angle_alpha   90.00
_cell.angle_beta   90.00
_cell.angle_gamma   90.00
#
_symmetry.space_group_name_H-M   'P 1'
#
loop_
_entity.id
_entity.type
_entity.pdbx_description
1 polymer ?
#
loop_
_entity_poly.entity_id
_entity_poly.type
_entity_poly.pdbx_seq_one_letter_code
_entity_poly.pdbx_strand_id
1 'polypeptide(L)'
;ESDDKEEQESRLSEEARLREEEDAEELYREAPIPSPTIPSIILENLPTFNSAFRFEERLRLLETSFNEYRQTNQVAGVVSAIPGIVH
;
A
#
# COMPACT_ATOMS: atom_id res chain seq x y z
N GLU A 1 -7.97 40.68 -36.78
CA GLU A 1 -9.33 40.23 -36.42
C GLU A 1 -9.61 38.79 -36.87
N SER A 2 -8.62 38.05 -37.37
CA SER A 2 -8.70 36.60 -37.63
C SER A 2 -8.19 35.76 -36.45
N ASP A 3 -7.16 36.23 -35.76
CA ASP A 3 -6.46 35.47 -34.71
C ASP A 3 -7.37 35.10 -33.53
N ASP A 4 -8.26 36.01 -33.12
CA ASP A 4 -9.16 35.78 -31.97
C ASP A 4 -10.18 34.65 -32.22
N LYS A 5 -10.50 34.34 -33.48
CA LYS A 5 -11.47 33.29 -33.84
C LYS A 5 -10.83 31.91 -33.91
N GLU A 6 -9.62 31.82 -34.43
CA GLU A 6 -8.85 30.57 -34.50
C GLU A 6 -8.48 30.07 -33.09
N GLU A 7 -8.15 30.99 -32.18
CA GLU A 7 -7.90 30.67 -30.78
C GLU A 7 -9.18 30.15 -30.09
N GLN A 8 -10.34 30.77 -30.35
CA GLN A 8 -11.62 30.30 -29.83
C GLN A 8 -12.00 28.91 -30.35
N GLU A 9 -11.78 28.64 -31.63
CA GLU A 9 -12.06 27.32 -32.22
C GLU A 9 -11.12 26.24 -31.66
N SER A 10 -9.84 26.58 -31.43
CA SER A 10 -8.86 25.69 -30.80
C SER A 10 -9.26 25.33 -29.36
N ARG A 11 -9.73 26.33 -28.60
CA ARG A 11 -10.21 26.12 -27.22
C ARG A 11 -11.43 25.21 -27.17
N LEU A 12 -12.38 25.38 -28.09
CA LEU A 12 -13.56 24.51 -28.17
C LEU A 12 -13.21 23.07 -28.55
N SER A 13 -12.21 22.87 -29.42
CA SER A 13 -11.73 21.54 -29.81
C SER A 13 -10.97 20.84 -28.66
N GLU A 14 -10.18 21.58 -27.89
CA GLU A 14 -9.47 21.05 -26.73
C GLU A 14 -10.45 20.65 -25.61
N GLU A 15 -11.46 21.48 -25.32
CA GLU A 15 -12.53 21.14 -24.36
C GLU A 15 -13.32 19.90 -24.80
N ALA A 16 -13.56 19.71 -26.10
CA ALA A 16 -14.24 18.52 -26.60
C ALA A 16 -13.40 17.24 -26.40
N ARG A 17 -12.09 17.31 -26.63
CA ARG A 17 -11.16 16.19 -26.35
C ARG A 17 -11.08 15.85 -24.88
N LEU A 18 -11.05 16.85 -24.01
CA LEU A 18 -11.01 16.64 -22.56
C LEU A 18 -12.29 15.99 -22.02
N ARG A 19 -13.47 16.34 -22.57
CA ARG A 19 -14.73 15.66 -22.21
C ARG A 19 -14.76 14.20 -22.64
N GLU A 20 -14.27 13.88 -23.83
CA GLU A 20 -14.19 12.49 -24.30
C GLU A 20 -13.24 11.64 -23.42
N GLU A 21 -12.14 12.24 -22.97
CA GLU A 21 -11.20 11.60 -22.03
C GLU A 21 -11.82 11.40 -20.64
N GLU A 22 -12.55 12.40 -20.12
CA GLU A 22 -13.28 12.31 -18.84
C GLU A 22 -14.39 11.24 -18.88
N ASP A 23 -15.19 11.20 -19.95
CA ASP A 23 -16.24 10.20 -20.16
C ASP A 23 -15.66 8.77 -20.25
N ALA A 24 -14.49 8.62 -20.90
CA ALA A 24 -13.79 7.35 -20.96
C ALA A 24 -13.26 6.92 -19.58
N GLU A 25 -12.72 7.84 -18.79
CA GLU A 25 -12.29 7.56 -17.42
C GLU A 25 -13.45 7.16 -16.50
N GLU A 26 -14.63 7.78 -16.63
CA GLU A 26 -15.82 7.40 -15.84
C GLU A 26 -16.22 5.94 -16.10
N LEU A 27 -16.18 5.49 -17.37
CA LEU A 27 -16.44 4.10 -17.73
C LEU A 27 -15.44 3.13 -17.09
N TYR A 28 -14.17 3.53 -16.93
CA TYR A 28 -13.15 2.73 -16.25
C TYR A 28 -13.33 2.71 -14.72
N ARG A 29 -13.87 3.79 -14.11
CA ARG A 29 -14.11 3.87 -12.67
C ARG A 29 -15.32 3.04 -12.22
N GLU A 30 -16.33 2.90 -13.08
CA GLU A 30 -17.55 2.15 -12.76
C GLU A 30 -17.44 0.65 -13.11
N ALA A 31 -16.39 0.24 -13.83
CA ALA A 31 -16.10 -1.15 -14.12
C ALA A 31 -15.71 -1.93 -12.84
N PRO A 32 -16.36 -3.08 -12.53
CA PRO A 32 -15.93 -3.93 -11.43
C PRO A 32 -14.48 -4.38 -11.62
N ILE A 33 -13.62 -4.09 -10.64
CA ILE A 33 -12.25 -4.62 -10.64
C ILE A 33 -12.34 -6.15 -10.55
N PRO A 34 -11.75 -6.91 -11.50
CA PRO A 34 -11.77 -8.35 -11.42
C PRO A 34 -11.02 -8.80 -10.16
N SER A 35 -11.66 -9.64 -9.35
CA SER A 35 -10.99 -10.27 -8.21
C SER A 35 -9.75 -11.00 -8.71
N PRO A 36 -8.57 -10.83 -8.08
CA PRO A 36 -7.39 -11.56 -8.46
C PRO A 36 -7.64 -13.06 -8.23
N THR A 37 -7.68 -13.84 -9.33
CA THR A 37 -7.76 -15.29 -9.26
C THR A 37 -6.39 -15.83 -8.89
N ILE A 38 -6.25 -16.43 -7.71
CA ILE A 38 -5.01 -17.11 -7.30
C ILE A 38 -4.86 -18.39 -8.16
N PRO A 39 -3.82 -18.50 -9.00
CA PRO A 39 -3.58 -19.70 -9.79
C PRO A 39 -3.36 -20.93 -8.90
N SER A 40 -3.87 -22.09 -9.29
CA SER A 40 -3.75 -23.35 -8.52
C SER A 40 -2.29 -23.72 -8.22
N ILE A 41 -1.38 -23.43 -9.14
CA ILE A 41 0.07 -23.62 -8.96
C ILE A 41 0.63 -22.87 -7.75
N ILE A 42 0.05 -21.73 -7.35
CA ILE A 42 0.46 -21.00 -6.14
C ILE A 42 0.01 -21.76 -4.89
N LEU A 43 -1.20 -22.32 -4.89
CA LEU A 43 -1.72 -23.09 -3.76
C LEU A 43 -0.95 -24.40 -3.58
N GLU A 44 -0.61 -25.09 -4.67
CA GLU A 44 0.21 -26.31 -4.65
C GLU A 44 1.64 -26.04 -4.15
N ASN A 45 2.22 -24.90 -4.50
CA ASN A 45 3.56 -24.51 -4.07
C ASN A 45 3.60 -23.86 -2.68
N LEU A 46 2.46 -23.48 -2.09
CA LEU A 46 2.41 -22.74 -0.84
C LEU A 46 3.13 -23.46 0.33
N PRO A 47 2.96 -24.78 0.54
CA PRO A 47 3.71 -25.49 1.57
C PRO A 47 5.23 -25.50 1.32
N THR A 48 5.63 -25.65 0.06
CA THR A 48 7.04 -25.62 -0.38
C THR A 48 7.64 -24.24 -0.19
N PHE A 49 6.91 -23.18 -0.53
CA PHE A 49 7.29 -21.78 -0.30
C PHE A 49 7.49 -21.52 1.19
N ASN A 50 6.51 -21.88 2.03
CA ASN A 50 6.59 -21.69 3.47
C ASN A 50 7.85 -22.38 4.07
N SER A 51 8.18 -23.57 3.55
CA SER A 51 9.34 -24.35 3.97
C SER A 51 10.67 -23.81 3.44
N ALA A 52 10.75 -23.46 2.15
CA ALA A 52 11.97 -22.96 1.50
C ALA A 52 12.43 -21.62 2.10
N PHE A 53 11.48 -20.77 2.50
CA PHE A 53 11.77 -19.52 3.19
C PHE A 53 11.94 -19.67 4.70
N ARG A 54 11.79 -20.89 5.24
CA ARG A 54 11.87 -21.22 6.67
C ARG A 54 11.08 -20.20 7.52
N PHE A 55 9.88 -19.85 7.05
CA PHE A 55 9.15 -18.71 7.58
C PHE A 55 8.88 -18.87 9.08
N GLU A 56 8.52 -20.08 9.51
CA GLU A 56 8.33 -20.45 10.90
C GLU A 56 9.57 -20.19 11.77
N GLU A 57 10.75 -20.59 11.30
CA GLU A 57 12.02 -20.38 12.02
C GLU A 57 12.37 -18.89 12.09
N ARG A 58 12.17 -18.16 10.99
CA ARG A 58 12.40 -16.70 10.93
C ARG A 58 11.42 -15.94 11.81
N LEU A 59 10.16 -16.33 11.85
CA LEU A 59 9.12 -15.73 12.68
C LEU A 59 9.46 -15.92 14.17
N ARG A 60 9.87 -17.13 14.55
CA ARG A 60 10.32 -17.43 15.92
C ARG A 60 11.53 -16.60 16.35
N LEU A 61 12.53 -16.47 15.47
CA LEU A 61 13.69 -15.62 15.73
C LEU A 61 13.30 -14.14 15.87
N LEU A 62 12.39 -13.67 15.01
CA LEU A 62 11.89 -12.30 15.06
C LEU A 62 11.15 -12.01 16.37
N GLU A 63 10.26 -12.91 16.78
CA GLU A 63 9.54 -12.79 18.06
C GLU A 63 10.49 -12.81 19.26
N THR A 64 11.50 -13.69 19.24
CA THR A 64 12.54 -13.74 20.27
C THR A 64 13.32 -12.43 20.34
N SER A 65 13.74 -11.91 19.18
CA SER A 65 14.45 -10.63 19.08
C SER A 65 13.60 -9.46 19.59
N PHE A 66 12.32 -9.41 19.25
CA PHE A 66 11.40 -8.40 19.78
C PHE A 66 11.24 -8.51 21.30
N ASN A 67 11.13 -9.73 21.83
CA ASN A 67 11.04 -9.95 23.28
C ASN A 67 12.31 -9.52 24.00
N GLU A 68 13.49 -9.87 23.47
CA GLU A 68 14.79 -9.42 23.99
C GLU A 68 14.92 -7.89 23.96
N TYR A 69 14.53 -7.27 22.84
CA TYR A 69 14.49 -5.81 22.71
C TYR A 69 13.56 -5.19 23.75
N ARG A 70 12.35 -5.71 23.96
CA ARG A 70 11.43 -5.17 24.98
C ARG A 70 11.93 -5.38 26.41
N GLN A 71 12.64 -6.47 26.68
CA GLN A 71 13.21 -6.77 28.00
C GLN A 71 14.43 -5.90 28.33
N THR A 72 15.27 -5.60 27.34
CA THR A 72 16.44 -4.73 27.50
C THR A 72 16.07 -3.24 27.47
N ASN A 73 14.99 -2.88 26.78
CA ASN A 73 14.36 -1.55 26.89
C ASN A 73 13.46 -1.46 28.12
N GLN A 74 14.02 -1.78 29.28
CA GLN A 74 13.40 -1.62 30.60
C GLN A 74 13.19 -0.15 31.00
N VAL A 75 13.02 0.75 30.03
CA VAL A 75 12.84 2.19 30.23
C VAL A 75 11.68 2.44 31.20
N ALA A 76 10.57 1.70 31.10
CA ALA A 76 9.45 1.84 32.03
C ALA A 76 9.79 1.46 33.49
N GLY A 77 10.60 0.42 33.70
CA GLY A 77 11.05 0.00 35.04
C GLY A 77 12.12 0.93 35.62
N VAL A 78 13.06 1.35 34.78
CA VAL A 78 14.13 2.29 35.15
C VAL A 78 13.56 3.67 35.46
N VAL A 79 12.61 4.16 34.66
CA VAL A 79 11.93 5.46 34.87
C VAL A 79 11.09 5.44 36.14
N SER A 80 10.42 4.32 36.46
CA SER A 80 9.62 4.19 37.69
C SER A 80 10.46 4.00 38.96
N ALA A 81 11.70 3.53 38.83
CA ALA A 81 12.64 3.41 39.95
C ALA A 81 13.32 4.74 40.34
N ILE A 82 13.21 5.79 39.53
CA ILE A 82 13.76 7.11 39.86
C ILE A 82 12.76 7.86 40.76
N PRO A 83 13.11 8.15 42.03
CA PRO A 83 12.22 8.86 42.94
C PRO A 83 11.89 10.27 42.40
N GLY A 84 10.61 10.57 42.18
CA GLY A 84 10.13 11.88 41.73
C GLY A 84 9.74 12.00 40.25
N ILE A 85 9.86 10.93 39.44
CA ILE A 85 9.38 10.93 38.04
C ILE A 85 7.95 10.40 37.91
N VAL A 86 7.54 9.44 38.73
CA VAL A 86 6.14 9.00 38.85
C VAL A 86 5.58 9.56 40.16
N HIS A 87 4.50 10.33 40.05
CA HIS A 87 3.77 10.93 41.18
C HIS A 87 2.74 9.94 41.73
#